data_AF-A0A1V4Q633-F1
#
_entry.id   AF-A0A1V4Q633-F1
#
_cell.length_a   1.000
_cell.length_b   1.000
_cell.length_c   1.000
_cell.angle_alpha   90.00
_cell.angle_beta   90.00
_cell.angle_gamma   90.00
#
_symmetry.space_group_name_H-M   'P 1'
#
loop_
_entity.id
_entity.type
_entity.pdbx_description
1 polymer ?
#
loop_
_entity_poly.entity_id
_entity_poly.type
_entity_poly.pdbx_seq_one_letter_code
_entity_poly.pdbx_strand_id
1 'polypeptide(L)'
;MSTPAMSTSTHDHAAGSATTSLAEFLDLAADHRVVPVTRKVLADSETPLSAYRKLAGDRAGTFLLESAENGRSWSRWSFIGAGAPSALTVVDGKASWWGA
;
A
#
# COMPACT_ATOMS: atom_id res chain seq x y z
N MET A 1 -33.57 -24.75 13.55
CA MET A 1 -33.09 -23.48 12.95
C MET A 1 -32.06 -22.90 13.91
N SER A 2 -30.77 -23.09 13.62
CA SER A 2 -29.68 -22.61 14.48
C SER A 2 -29.02 -21.41 13.81
N THR A 3 -29.03 -20.28 14.49
CA THR A 3 -28.33 -19.05 14.10
C THR A 3 -26.82 -19.28 14.20
N PRO A 4 -26.02 -18.99 13.16
CA PRO A 4 -24.56 -19.06 13.30
C PRO A 4 -24.08 -17.83 14.06
N ALA A 5 -23.21 -18.06 15.05
CA ALA A 5 -22.51 -17.00 15.77
C ALA A 5 -21.52 -16.31 14.82
N MET A 6 -21.55 -14.97 14.78
CA MET A 6 -20.47 -14.16 14.18
C MET A 6 -19.17 -14.47 14.92
N SER A 7 -18.28 -15.21 14.28
CA SER A 7 -16.91 -15.39 14.74
C SER A 7 -16.17 -14.08 14.48
N THR A 8 -16.03 -13.24 15.51
CA THR A 8 -15.08 -12.13 15.50
C THR A 8 -13.68 -12.72 15.48
N SER A 9 -13.05 -12.78 14.30
CA SER A 9 -11.64 -13.07 14.15
C SER A 9 -10.83 -11.90 14.71
N THR A 10 -10.42 -12.02 15.97
CA THR A 10 -9.44 -11.14 16.61
C THR A 10 -8.12 -11.30 15.86
N HIS A 11 -7.79 -10.37 14.96
CA HIS A 11 -6.43 -10.26 14.43
C HIS A 11 -5.53 -9.74 15.54
N ASP A 12 -4.74 -10.64 16.11
CA ASP A 12 -3.75 -10.31 17.12
C ASP A 12 -2.63 -9.49 16.45
N HIS A 13 -2.72 -8.16 16.56
CA HIS A 13 -1.70 -7.21 16.12
C HIS A 13 -0.51 -7.18 17.09
N ALA A 14 0.11 -8.33 17.33
CA ALA A 14 1.32 -8.43 18.12
C ALA A 14 2.53 -7.86 17.35
N ALA A 15 2.82 -6.59 17.62
CA ALA A 15 4.14 -5.93 17.66
C ALA A 15 5.16 -6.19 16.52
N GLY A 16 5.20 -5.25 15.55
CA GLY A 16 6.41 -4.73 14.89
C GLY A 16 7.27 -5.68 14.04
N SER A 17 7.30 -5.45 12.71
CA SER A 17 8.18 -6.10 11.72
C SER A 17 7.76 -7.46 11.15
N ALA A 18 6.69 -8.09 11.66
CA ALA A 18 6.15 -9.29 11.02
C ALA A 18 5.68 -8.97 9.59
N THR A 19 6.04 -9.84 8.65
CA THR A 19 5.52 -9.80 7.27
C THR A 19 4.28 -10.65 7.21
N THR A 20 3.29 -10.26 6.39
CA THR A 20 2.15 -11.13 6.07
C THR A 20 2.66 -12.55 5.76
N SER A 21 2.18 -13.53 6.50
CA SER A 21 2.61 -14.92 6.35
C SER A 21 2.03 -15.55 5.08
N LEU A 22 2.63 -16.64 4.62
CA LEU A 22 2.12 -17.39 3.48
C LEU A 22 0.70 -17.93 3.75
N ALA A 23 0.44 -18.41 4.98
CA ALA A 23 -0.86 -18.95 5.34
C ALA A 23 -1.97 -17.88 5.28
N GLU A 24 -1.71 -16.70 5.84
CA GLU A 24 -2.64 -15.55 5.77
C GLU A 24 -2.85 -15.09 4.32
N PHE A 25 -1.78 -15.05 3.52
CA PHE A 25 -1.89 -14.69 2.11
C PHE A 25 -2.78 -15.67 1.34
N LEU A 26 -2.57 -16.98 1.51
CA LEU A 26 -3.34 -18.01 0.81
C LEU A 26 -4.82 -18.02 1.21
N ASP A 27 -5.11 -17.78 2.48
CA ASP A 27 -6.49 -17.65 2.98
C ASP A 27 -7.22 -16.47 2.31
N LEU A 28 -6.58 -15.29 2.29
CA LEU A 28 -7.14 -14.10 1.61
C LEU A 28 -7.23 -14.28 0.08
N ALA A 29 -6.27 -14.98 -0.52
CA ALA A 29 -6.21 -15.17 -1.97
C ALA A 29 -7.32 -16.09 -2.51
N ALA A 30 -8.01 -16.84 -1.65
CA ALA A 30 -9.13 -17.67 -2.05
C ALA A 30 -10.28 -16.82 -2.64
N ASP A 31 -10.54 -15.65 -2.05
CA ASP A 31 -11.69 -14.81 -2.39
C ASP A 31 -11.33 -13.40 -2.90
N HIS A 32 -10.03 -13.04 -2.92
CA HIS A 32 -9.57 -11.72 -3.34
C HIS A 32 -8.56 -11.77 -4.49
N ARG A 33 -8.83 -11.01 -5.56
CA ARG A 33 -7.92 -10.88 -6.72
C ARG A 33 -6.65 -10.06 -6.43
N VAL A 34 -6.68 -9.23 -5.39
CA VAL A 34 -5.55 -8.40 -4.97
C VAL A 34 -5.39 -8.56 -3.46
N VAL A 35 -4.26 -9.14 -3.04
CA VAL A 35 -3.94 -9.38 -1.63
C VAL A 35 -2.64 -8.66 -1.29
N PRO A 36 -2.65 -7.68 -0.38
CA PRO A 36 -1.43 -6.95 -0.01
C PRO A 36 -0.55 -7.79 0.92
N VAL A 37 0.73 -7.90 0.58
CA VAL A 37 1.76 -8.41 1.49
C VAL A 37 2.40 -7.20 2.15
N THR A 38 2.27 -7.09 3.47
CA THR A 38 2.68 -5.89 4.22
C THR A 38 3.75 -6.21 5.26
N ARG A 39 4.58 -5.19 5.56
CA ARG A 39 5.51 -5.18 6.68
C ARG A 39 5.57 -3.77 7.25
N LYS A 40 5.53 -3.65 8.57
CA LYS A 40 5.72 -2.37 9.26
C LYS A 40 7.15 -2.27 9.78
N VAL A 41 7.84 -1.17 9.46
CA VAL A 41 9.19 -0.87 9.93
C VAL A 41 9.18 0.41 10.77
N LEU A 42 10.15 0.54 11.69
CA LEU A 42 10.41 1.80 12.37
C LEU A 42 11.18 2.72 11.42
N ALA A 43 10.68 3.94 11.21
CA ALA A 43 11.24 4.94 10.32
C ALA A 43 11.15 6.34 10.95
N ASP A 44 11.45 6.43 12.25
CA ASP A 44 11.41 7.67 13.04
C ASP A 44 12.37 8.75 12.53
N SER A 45 13.44 8.34 11.85
CA SER A 45 14.45 9.20 11.25
C SER A 45 14.13 9.59 9.80
N GLU A 46 12.96 9.22 9.29
CA GLU A 46 12.52 9.57 7.94
C GLU A 46 11.42 10.62 7.94
N THR A 47 11.52 11.56 6.99
CA THR A 47 10.38 12.35 6.53
C THR A 47 9.79 11.67 5.28
N PRO A 48 8.56 12.01 4.86
CA PRO A 48 8.00 11.51 3.60
C PRO A 48 8.94 11.73 2.40
N LEU A 49 9.58 12.90 2.33
CA LEU A 49 10.53 13.22 1.27
C LEU A 49 11.84 12.41 1.36
N SER A 50 12.40 12.19 2.55
CA SER A 50 13.62 11.37 2.69
C SER A 50 13.35 9.90 2.34
N ALA A 51 12.20 9.36 2.77
CA ALA A 51 11.75 8.03 2.40
C ALA A 51 11.53 7.91 0.88
N TYR A 52 10.88 8.89 0.25
CA TYR A 52 10.69 8.91 -1.20
C TYR A 52 12.02 8.87 -1.95
N ARG A 53 13.01 9.69 -1.56
CA ARG A 53 14.34 9.66 -2.19
C ARG A 53 15.00 8.29 -2.12
N LYS A 54 14.84 7.57 -1.00
CA LYS A 54 15.41 6.22 -0.81
C LYS A 54 14.66 5.14 -1.58
N LEU A 55 13.33 5.21 -1.63
CA LEU A 55 12.47 4.17 -2.22
C LEU A 55 12.25 4.36 -3.72
N ALA A 56 12.08 5.60 -4.16
CA ALA A 56 11.71 5.96 -5.52
C ALA A 56 12.91 6.53 -6.29
N GLY A 57 13.54 7.58 -5.79
CA GLY A 57 14.70 8.22 -6.44
C GLY A 57 14.37 8.80 -7.82
N ASP A 58 13.18 9.41 -7.98
CA ASP A 58 12.72 10.08 -9.21
C ASP A 58 12.68 9.20 -10.47
N ARG A 59 12.65 7.87 -10.29
CA ARG A 59 12.47 6.92 -11.39
C ARG A 59 11.09 7.08 -12.03
N ALA A 60 10.97 6.72 -13.31
CA ALA A 60 9.66 6.68 -13.97
C ALA A 60 8.67 5.76 -13.21
N GLY A 61 7.40 6.16 -13.15
CA GLY A 61 6.36 5.41 -12.44
C GLY A 61 6.38 5.59 -10.91
N THR A 62 7.14 6.54 -10.36
CA THR A 62 7.10 6.85 -8.92
C THR A 62 6.24 8.06 -8.60
N PHE A 63 5.75 8.15 -7.37
CA PHE A 63 5.00 9.33 -6.88
C PHE A 63 5.15 9.53 -5.38
N LEU A 64 4.95 10.77 -4.92
CA LEU A 64 4.80 11.14 -3.52
C LEU A 64 3.52 11.96 -3.38
N LEU A 65 2.61 11.53 -2.52
CA LEU A 65 1.37 12.24 -2.19
C LEU A 65 1.38 12.63 -0.71
N GLU A 66 1.19 13.91 -0.44
CA GLU A 66 1.08 14.48 0.91
C GLU A 66 -0.18 15.32 0.99
N SER A 67 -0.91 15.23 2.11
CA SER A 67 -2.06 16.08 2.38
C SER A 67 -1.71 17.14 3.42
N ALA A 68 -1.85 18.40 3.04
CA ALA A 68 -1.78 19.55 3.92
C ALA A 68 -3.18 20.18 3.98
N GLU A 69 -3.71 20.37 5.19
CA GLU A 69 -5.00 21.02 5.39
C GLU A 69 -4.76 22.53 5.57
N ASN A 70 -5.52 23.39 4.88
CA ASN A 70 -5.34 24.84 4.91
C ASN A 70 -5.34 25.37 6.37
N GLY A 71 -4.15 25.70 6.89
CA GLY A 71 -3.97 26.31 8.21
C GLY A 71 -3.85 25.35 9.41
N ARG A 72 -3.68 24.04 9.20
CA ARG A 72 -3.41 23.07 10.29
C ARG A 72 -2.23 22.13 9.97
N SER A 73 -1.78 21.40 10.99
CA SER A 73 -0.73 20.38 10.93
C SER A 73 -0.88 19.44 9.72
N TRP A 74 0.24 18.94 9.18
CA TRP A 74 0.28 17.85 8.21
C TRP A 74 -0.63 16.68 8.62
N SER A 75 -1.24 16.04 7.62
CA SER A 75 -2.03 14.83 7.83
C SER A 75 -1.17 13.68 8.36
N ARG A 76 -1.81 12.66 8.97
CA ARG A 76 -1.12 11.50 9.55
C ARG A 76 -0.33 10.65 8.53
N TRP A 77 -0.68 10.73 7.24
CA TRP A 77 -0.18 9.81 6.22
C TRP A 77 0.36 10.53 4.99
N SER A 78 1.44 9.99 4.46
CA SER A 78 1.94 10.27 3.11
C SER A 78 2.02 8.95 2.35
N PHE A 79 1.81 8.97 1.04
CA PHE A 79 1.84 7.78 0.19
C PHE A 79 2.97 7.88 -0.82
N ILE A 80 3.79 6.83 -0.91
CA ILE A 80 4.89 6.72 -1.86
C ILE A 80 4.62 5.56 -2.81
N GLY A 81 4.56 5.85 -4.10
CA GLY A 81 4.66 4.85 -5.16
C GLY A 81 6.13 4.59 -5.48
N ALA A 82 6.65 3.41 -5.15
CA ALA A 82 8.07 3.08 -5.28
C ALA A 82 8.52 2.65 -6.69
N GLY A 83 7.58 2.65 -7.65
CA GLY A 83 7.82 2.30 -9.05
C GLY A 83 6.72 1.40 -9.59
N ALA A 84 5.72 2.00 -10.23
CA ALA A 84 4.70 1.28 -10.98
C ALA A 84 5.31 0.81 -12.32
N PRO A 85 5.44 -0.50 -12.55
CA PRO A 85 5.98 -1.01 -13.83
C PRO A 85 5.00 -0.83 -14.98
N SER A 86 3.71 -0.63 -14.68
CA SER A 86 2.67 -0.50 -15.70
C SER A 86 1.70 0.62 -15.33
N ALA A 87 1.17 1.28 -16.36
CA ALA A 87 0.13 2.29 -16.22
C ALA A 87 -0.90 2.16 -17.36
N LEU A 88 -2.18 2.34 -17.04
CA LEU A 88 -3.21 2.48 -18.04
C LEU A 88 -3.24 3.94 -18.53
N THR A 89 -3.12 4.13 -19.84
CA THR A 89 -3.07 5.43 -20.50
C THR A 89 -3.91 5.44 -21.79
N VAL A 90 -3.91 6.54 -22.53
CA VAL A 90 -4.57 6.68 -23.83
C VAL A 90 -3.55 7.02 -24.91
N VAL A 91 -3.57 6.26 -26.01
CA VAL A 91 -2.77 6.48 -27.23
C VAL A 91 -3.72 6.44 -28.41
N ASP A 92 -3.69 7.46 -29.27
CA ASP A 92 -4.57 7.58 -30.46
C ASP A 92 -6.07 7.38 -30.15
N GLY A 93 -6.52 7.94 -29.02
CA GLY A 93 -7.91 7.85 -28.57
C GLY A 93 -8.33 6.47 -28.05
N LYS A 94 -7.39 5.53 -27.87
CA LYS A 94 -7.65 4.18 -27.36
C LYS A 94 -6.91 3.93 -26.05
N ALA A 95 -7.53 3.15 -25.17
CA ALA A 95 -6.88 2.68 -23.95
C ALA A 95 -5.66 1.81 -24.30
N SER A 96 -4.54 2.07 -23.63
CA SER A 96 -3.27 1.38 -23.85
C SER A 96 -2.54 1.18 -22.52
N TRP A 97 -1.81 0.07 -22.38
CA TRP A 97 -0.94 -0.16 -21.24
C TRP A 97 0.47 0.30 -21.58
N TRP A 98 1.03 1.18 -20.74
CA TRP A 98 2.45 1.48 -20.74
C TRP A 98 3.19 0.45 -19.87
N GLY A 99 4.37 0.01 -20.30
CA GLY A 99 5.26 -0.87 -19.53
C GLY A 99 4.83 -2.34 -19.40
N ALA A 100 3.87 -2.79 -20.20
CA ALA A 100 3.49 -4.20 -20.35
C ALA A 100 4.37 -4.93 -21.38
#